data_AF-A0ABD2T508-F1
#
_entry.id   AF-A0ABD2T508-F1
#
_cell.length_a   1.000
_cell.length_b   1.000
_cell.length_c   1.000
_cell.angle_alpha   90.00
_cell.angle_beta   90.00
_cell.angle_gamma   90.00
#
_symmetry.space_group_name_H-M   'P 1'
#
loop_
_entity.id
_entity.type
_entity.pdbx_description
1 polymer ?
#
loop_
_entity_poly.entity_id
_entity_poly.type
_entity_poly.pdbx_seq_one_letter_code
_entity_poly.pdbx_strand_id
1 'polypeptide(L)'
;MSNTSSSKIQKYDAFMSFRGEDTRRTFVSHLYNALIQGGINVFKDDERLKTGKSISDELPKAIEESKFAIVIFSESYASSKWCLDELAHIIKCRKELDQIVIPIFFNVDPSDVRHQTQTFAESFSQHEEKYKDDMEKIQRWRDAFAESGKIVGHHLQNYKDEADCIKKVVDELMSLLHIKSDDDGDRGMDAESPILIDEGKMSFSRDKKTGKKCFMIAARGLDIEWSNTPDYWEWLPHSDSRFGEVAKLKWVCWLDIRGKIETRRLSKRTKYVAYLVFKLEDKFHGLETVNAVVRFVDSMSVKEAEQRASVVHFAGRGSRETLPFRRGDGWMELKMGDFFNDAGEDGDVDARLMETQRLEAKGGLIVQGVEFRPE
;
A
#
# COMPACT_ATOMS: atom_id res chain seq x y z
N MET A 1 19.77 7.91 34.39
CA MET A 1 19.98 6.95 33.29
C MET A 1 18.73 7.00 32.43
N SER A 2 18.77 7.78 31.36
CA SER A 2 17.66 7.90 30.40
C SER A 2 17.66 6.66 29.52
N ASN A 3 16.56 5.90 29.60
CA ASN A 3 16.33 4.69 28.81
C ASN A 3 16.04 5.12 27.36
N THR A 4 17.03 5.06 26.49
CA THR A 4 16.83 5.22 25.05
C THR A 4 16.19 3.94 24.53
N SER A 5 14.88 3.97 24.28
CA SER A 5 14.22 2.95 23.48
C SER A 5 14.77 3.05 22.06
N SER A 6 15.65 2.12 21.70
CA SER A 6 16.02 1.88 20.31
C SER A 6 14.74 1.55 19.55
N SER A 7 14.23 2.49 18.76
CA SER A 7 13.17 2.21 17.79
C SER A 7 13.74 1.20 16.80
N LYS A 8 13.39 -0.08 16.99
CA LYS A 8 13.74 -1.14 16.05
C LYS A 8 13.21 -0.69 14.68
N ILE A 9 14.11 -0.53 13.72
CA ILE A 9 13.77 -0.11 12.35
C ILE A 9 12.91 -1.23 11.76
N GLN A 10 11.61 -0.97 11.65
CA GLN A 10 10.67 -1.91 11.03
C GLN A 10 10.98 -1.96 9.53
N LYS A 11 11.60 -3.05 9.08
CA LYS A 11 12.06 -3.20 7.69
C LYS A 11 10.95 -3.70 6.77
N TYR A 12 10.02 -4.50 7.28
CA TYR A 12 8.91 -5.07 6.53
C TYR A 12 7.58 -4.77 7.23
N ASP A 13 6.52 -4.63 6.45
CA ASP A 13 5.18 -4.54 7.01
C ASP A 13 4.74 -5.91 7.51
N ALA A 14 4.93 -6.95 6.69
CA ALA A 14 4.55 -8.31 7.03
C ALA A 14 5.62 -9.36 6.71
N PHE A 15 5.69 -10.39 7.55
CA PHE A 15 6.38 -11.64 7.27
C PHE A 15 5.35 -12.68 6.80
N MET A 16 5.67 -13.46 5.76
CA MET A 16 4.78 -14.51 5.25
C MET A 16 5.40 -15.89 5.45
N SER A 17 4.80 -16.70 6.35
CA SER A 17 5.18 -18.09 6.58
C SER A 17 4.17 -19.04 5.93
N PHE A 18 4.66 -19.98 5.13
CA PHE A 18 3.82 -20.90 4.37
C PHE A 18 4.59 -22.16 3.98
N ARG A 19 3.86 -23.23 3.70
CA ARG A 19 4.45 -24.44 3.11
C ARG A 19 4.55 -24.30 1.60
N GLY A 20 5.76 -24.08 1.11
CA GLY A 20 5.98 -23.83 -0.31
C GLY A 20 5.69 -25.00 -1.26
N GLU A 21 5.54 -26.23 -0.78
CA GLU A 21 5.08 -27.35 -1.62
C GLU A 21 3.58 -27.28 -1.88
N ASP A 22 2.79 -26.75 -0.94
CA ASP A 22 1.33 -26.77 -1.01
C ASP A 22 0.77 -25.57 -1.79
N THR A 23 1.32 -24.37 -1.54
CA THR A 23 0.63 -23.11 -1.90
C THR A 23 1.45 -22.13 -2.72
N ARG A 24 2.76 -22.37 -2.92
CA ARG A 24 3.72 -21.39 -3.48
C ARG A 24 3.30 -20.82 -4.83
N ARG A 25 2.88 -21.68 -5.77
CA ARG A 25 2.56 -21.31 -7.16
C ARG A 25 1.07 -21.01 -7.38
N THR A 26 0.27 -21.10 -6.32
CA THR A 26 -1.19 -20.91 -6.34
C THR A 26 -1.53 -19.74 -5.43
N PHE A 27 -2.28 -19.99 -4.35
CA PHE A 27 -2.78 -18.99 -3.41
C PHE A 27 -1.70 -18.01 -2.91
N VAL A 28 -0.53 -18.50 -2.48
CA VAL A 28 0.54 -17.64 -1.94
C VAL A 28 1.10 -16.69 -2.99
N SER A 29 1.18 -17.12 -4.26
CA SER A 29 1.65 -16.24 -5.34
C SER A 29 0.69 -15.08 -5.57
N HIS A 30 -0.62 -15.35 -5.56
CA HIS A 30 -1.66 -14.34 -5.73
C HIS A 30 -1.75 -13.42 -4.52
N LEU A 31 -1.73 -13.97 -3.30
CA LEU A 31 -1.75 -13.19 -2.07
C LEU A 31 -0.53 -12.27 -1.98
N TYR A 32 0.67 -12.79 -2.24
CA TYR A 32 1.88 -11.97 -2.25
C TYR A 32 1.77 -10.82 -3.26
N ASN A 33 1.36 -11.10 -4.49
CA ASN A 33 1.20 -10.07 -5.51
C ASN A 33 0.15 -9.02 -5.11
N ALA A 34 -0.98 -9.43 -4.54
CA ALA A 34 -2.02 -8.52 -4.09
C ALA A 34 -1.56 -7.64 -2.91
N LEU A 35 -0.78 -8.18 -1.98
CA LEU A 35 -0.19 -7.40 -0.87
C LEU A 35 0.81 -6.37 -1.39
N ILE A 36 1.69 -6.74 -2.33
CA ILE A 36 2.62 -5.80 -2.97
C ILE A 36 1.87 -4.74 -3.77
N GLN A 37 0.82 -5.11 -4.51
CA GLN A 37 -0.05 -4.16 -5.22
C GLN A 37 -0.77 -3.21 -4.26
N GLY A 38 -1.12 -3.69 -3.07
CA GLY A 38 -1.66 -2.88 -1.97
C GLY A 38 -0.63 -2.00 -1.27
N GLY A 39 0.66 -2.05 -1.66
CA GLY A 39 1.73 -1.26 -1.04
C GLY A 39 2.25 -1.82 0.29
N ILE A 40 1.91 -3.06 0.64
CA ILE A 40 2.38 -3.74 1.85
C ILE A 40 3.72 -4.38 1.55
N ASN A 41 4.80 -3.96 2.22
CA ASN A 41 6.12 -4.55 2.05
C ASN A 41 6.21 -5.90 2.77
N VAL A 42 6.20 -7.00 2.01
CA VAL A 42 6.17 -8.36 2.56
C VAL A 42 7.52 -9.07 2.38
N PHE A 43 8.07 -9.60 3.48
CA PHE A 43 9.11 -10.63 3.40
C PHE A 43 8.47 -11.99 3.12
N LYS A 44 8.74 -12.55 1.94
CA LYS A 44 8.24 -13.86 1.52
C LYS A 44 9.36 -14.89 1.67
N ASP A 45 9.16 -15.92 2.49
CA ASP A 45 10.14 -17.02 2.62
C ASP A 45 10.14 -17.94 1.37
N ASP A 46 10.66 -17.43 0.25
CA ASP A 46 10.67 -18.13 -1.04
C ASP A 46 12.08 -18.56 -1.52
N GLU A 47 13.15 -18.05 -0.88
CA GLU A 47 14.52 -18.25 -1.37
C GLU A 47 15.10 -19.66 -1.13
N ARG A 48 14.49 -20.47 -0.26
CA ARG A 48 15.13 -21.67 0.28
C ARG A 48 15.09 -22.92 -0.61
N LEU A 49 14.24 -22.95 -1.64
CA LEU A 49 14.28 -24.08 -2.60
C LEU A 49 15.53 -24.09 -3.48
N LYS A 50 16.29 -22.99 -3.58
CA LYS A 50 17.43 -22.90 -4.50
C LYS A 50 18.79 -23.26 -3.89
N THR A 51 18.97 -23.24 -2.57
CA THR A 51 20.33 -23.15 -2.00
C THR A 51 20.69 -24.13 -0.88
N GLY A 52 19.74 -24.86 -0.27
CA GLY A 52 20.08 -25.95 0.67
C GLY A 52 20.95 -25.56 1.88
N LYS A 53 21.03 -24.27 2.23
CA LYS A 53 21.85 -23.77 3.34
C LYS A 53 21.04 -23.65 4.63
N SER A 54 21.74 -23.79 5.76
CA SER A 54 21.26 -23.47 7.11
C SER A 54 20.56 -22.11 7.14
N ILE A 55 19.65 -21.93 8.10
CA ILE A 55 18.91 -20.68 8.35
C ILE A 55 19.87 -19.49 8.20
N SER A 56 19.68 -18.67 7.16
CA SER A 56 20.34 -17.37 7.08
C SER A 56 19.95 -16.61 8.36
N ASP A 57 20.92 -16.01 9.06
CA ASP A 57 20.71 -15.18 10.26
C ASP A 57 19.70 -14.03 10.03
N GLU A 58 19.32 -13.80 8.77
CA GLU A 58 18.32 -12.84 8.33
C GLU A 58 16.87 -13.26 8.62
N LEU A 59 16.57 -14.56 8.73
CA LEU A 59 15.17 -15.01 8.82
C LEU A 59 14.52 -14.68 10.19
N PRO A 60 15.16 -14.97 11.34
CA PRO A 60 14.63 -14.56 12.64
C PRO A 60 14.51 -13.04 12.75
N LYS A 61 15.46 -12.29 12.15
CA LYS A 61 15.41 -10.82 12.09
C LYS A 61 14.23 -10.33 11.25
N ALA A 62 13.98 -10.93 10.08
CA ALA A 62 12.85 -10.54 9.24
C ALA A 62 11.51 -10.75 9.95
N ILE A 63 11.37 -11.82 10.75
CA ILE A 63 10.20 -12.02 11.61
C ILE A 63 10.11 -10.91 12.66
N GLU A 64 11.19 -10.62 13.40
CA GLU A 64 11.20 -9.60 14.45
C GLU A 64 11.01 -8.16 13.91
N GLU A 65 11.48 -7.89 12.70
CA GLU A 65 11.39 -6.58 12.01
C GLU A 65 10.09 -6.41 11.21
N SER A 66 9.15 -7.37 11.30
CA SER A 66 7.83 -7.31 10.68
C SER A 66 6.75 -6.96 11.70
N LYS A 67 5.81 -6.07 11.35
CA LYS A 67 4.67 -5.74 12.22
C LYS A 67 3.59 -6.81 12.18
N PHE A 68 3.38 -7.42 11.02
CA PHE A 68 2.45 -8.53 10.84
C PHE A 68 3.20 -9.83 10.56
N ALA A 69 2.62 -10.94 10.99
CA ALA A 69 3.02 -12.26 10.55
C ALA A 69 1.80 -12.97 9.94
N ILE A 70 1.83 -13.17 8.63
CA ILE A 70 0.81 -13.89 7.88
C ILE A 70 1.23 -15.36 7.86
N VAL A 71 0.43 -16.23 8.47
CA VAL A 71 0.71 -17.67 8.55
C VAL A 71 -0.32 -18.44 7.75
N ILE A 72 0.10 -19.05 6.64
CA ILE A 72 -0.79 -19.85 5.79
C ILE A 72 -0.68 -21.31 6.21
N PHE A 73 -1.61 -21.77 7.04
CA PHE A 73 -1.75 -23.18 7.41
C PHE A 73 -2.35 -23.96 6.25
N SER A 74 -1.61 -24.93 5.75
CA SER A 74 -2.01 -25.90 4.73
C SER A 74 -1.81 -27.31 5.24
N GLU A 75 -2.35 -28.30 4.51
CA GLU A 75 -2.39 -29.71 4.92
C GLU A 75 -1.03 -30.27 5.36
N SER A 76 0.07 -29.91 4.67
CA SER A 76 1.42 -30.41 4.98
C SER A 76 2.30 -29.41 5.74
N TYR A 77 1.75 -28.31 6.26
CA TYR A 77 2.52 -27.28 6.96
C TYR A 77 3.36 -27.85 8.11
N ALA A 78 2.77 -28.71 8.94
CA ALA A 78 3.45 -29.29 10.09
C ALA A 78 4.54 -30.31 9.72
N SER A 79 4.59 -30.81 8.47
CA SER A 79 5.66 -31.71 8.03
C SER A 79 7.03 -31.01 7.97
N SER A 80 7.04 -29.68 7.79
CA SER A 80 8.26 -28.89 7.66
C SER A 80 8.75 -28.39 9.02
N LYS A 81 9.89 -28.92 9.46
CA LYS A 81 10.63 -28.41 10.63
C LYS A 81 10.79 -26.89 10.60
N TRP A 82 11.07 -26.32 9.42
CA TRP A 82 11.28 -24.88 9.28
C TRP A 82 10.00 -24.08 9.51
N CYS A 83 8.89 -24.51 8.94
CA CYS A 83 7.59 -23.87 9.16
C CYS A 83 7.19 -23.93 10.65
N LEU A 84 7.55 -25.01 11.36
CA LEU A 84 7.35 -25.15 12.80
C LEU A 84 8.27 -24.23 13.63
N ASP A 85 9.56 -24.14 13.28
CA ASP A 85 10.51 -23.25 13.94
C ASP A 85 10.16 -21.76 13.71
N GLU A 86 9.70 -21.40 12.51
CA GLU A 86 9.18 -20.06 12.19
C GLU A 86 7.94 -19.72 13.00
N LEU A 87 6.96 -20.63 13.04
CA LEU A 87 5.72 -20.40 13.79
C LEU A 87 6.00 -20.20 15.29
N ALA A 88 6.90 -21.00 15.87
CA ALA A 88 7.31 -20.84 17.26
C ALA A 88 7.94 -19.46 17.50
N HIS A 89 8.77 -18.97 16.57
CA HIS A 89 9.38 -17.64 16.67
C HIS A 89 8.37 -16.50 16.47
N ILE A 90 7.42 -16.66 15.55
CA ILE A 90 6.30 -15.72 15.34
C ILE A 90 5.45 -15.61 16.60
N ILE A 91 5.07 -16.73 17.22
CA ILE A 91 4.26 -16.71 18.45
C ILE A 91 5.04 -16.12 19.63
N LYS A 92 6.36 -16.30 19.66
CA LYS A 92 7.22 -15.59 20.61
C LYS A 92 7.18 -14.07 20.36
N CYS A 93 7.37 -13.62 19.11
CA CYS A 93 7.31 -12.21 18.74
C CYS A 93 5.93 -11.58 19.01
N ARG A 94 4.84 -12.32 18.83
CA ARG A 94 3.50 -11.89 19.22
C ARG A 94 3.39 -11.56 20.71
N LYS A 95 4.00 -12.40 21.56
CA LYS A 95 3.95 -12.24 23.02
C LYS A 95 4.91 -11.18 23.55
N GLU A 96 6.07 -11.03 22.92
CA GLU A 96 7.16 -10.17 23.41
C GLU A 96 7.27 -8.82 22.71
N LEU A 97 6.81 -8.72 21.46
CA LEU A 97 6.96 -7.55 20.59
C LEU A 97 5.62 -7.01 20.07
N ASP A 98 4.49 -7.50 20.60
CA ASP A 98 3.12 -7.14 20.16
C ASP A 98 2.90 -7.28 18.64
N GLN A 99 3.62 -8.21 18.00
CA GLN A 99 3.45 -8.53 16.59
C GLN A 99 2.04 -9.08 16.34
N ILE A 100 1.37 -8.57 15.30
CA ILE A 100 0.02 -9.01 14.94
C ILE A 100 0.12 -10.24 14.05
N VAL A 101 -0.51 -11.34 14.45
CA VAL A 101 -0.50 -12.59 13.68
C VAL A 101 -1.83 -12.75 12.96
N ILE A 102 -1.79 -13.01 11.66
CA ILE A 102 -2.96 -13.22 10.80
C ILE A 102 -2.90 -14.65 10.26
N PRO A 103 -3.61 -15.61 10.87
CA PRO A 103 -3.66 -16.96 10.35
C PRO A 103 -4.63 -17.06 9.17
N ILE A 104 -4.21 -17.77 8.13
CA ILE A 104 -5.02 -18.15 6.98
C ILE A 104 -5.07 -19.67 6.96
N PHE A 105 -6.27 -20.23 7.05
CA PHE A 105 -6.52 -21.66 7.06
C PHE A 105 -6.90 -22.10 5.63
N PHE A 106 -5.89 -22.56 4.88
CA PHE A 106 -6.00 -22.96 3.49
C PHE A 106 -6.33 -24.45 3.39
N ASN A 107 -7.61 -24.76 3.14
CA ASN A 107 -8.16 -26.12 3.08
C ASN A 107 -7.91 -26.97 4.34
N VAL A 108 -7.83 -26.33 5.50
CA VAL A 108 -7.70 -26.97 6.82
C VAL A 108 -8.63 -26.30 7.82
N ASP A 109 -9.11 -27.03 8.82
CA ASP A 109 -9.95 -26.48 9.88
C ASP A 109 -9.09 -25.82 10.98
N PRO A 110 -9.43 -24.62 11.48
CA PRO A 110 -8.76 -24.00 12.62
C PRO A 110 -8.69 -24.90 13.87
N SER A 111 -9.71 -25.74 14.09
CA SER A 111 -9.75 -26.72 15.17
C SER A 111 -8.66 -27.78 15.01
N ASP A 112 -8.40 -28.22 13.77
CA ASP A 112 -7.34 -29.18 13.50
C ASP A 112 -5.96 -28.58 13.77
N VAL A 113 -5.75 -27.30 13.43
CA VAL A 113 -4.52 -26.58 13.81
C VAL A 113 -4.41 -26.46 15.33
N ARG A 114 -5.50 -26.09 16.01
CA ARG A 114 -5.52 -25.86 17.46
C ARG A 114 -5.28 -27.13 18.29
N HIS A 115 -5.78 -28.26 17.84
CA HIS A 115 -5.68 -29.55 18.56
C HIS A 115 -4.69 -30.52 17.92
N GLN A 116 -4.04 -30.12 16.83
CA GLN A 116 -3.07 -30.92 16.06
C GLN A 116 -3.64 -32.29 15.65
N THR A 117 -4.86 -32.30 15.09
CA THR A 117 -5.56 -33.49 14.59
C THR A 117 -5.34 -33.68 13.07
N GLN A 118 -5.87 -34.75 12.50
CA GLN A 118 -5.71 -35.11 11.07
C GLN A 118 -4.23 -35.22 10.66
N THR A 119 -3.85 -34.64 9.53
CA THR A 119 -2.47 -34.69 8.97
C THR A 119 -1.44 -34.05 9.90
N PHE A 120 -1.85 -33.14 10.78
CA PHE A 120 -0.96 -32.56 11.79
C PHE A 120 -0.58 -33.58 12.86
N ALA A 121 -1.50 -34.46 13.27
CA ALA A 121 -1.20 -35.50 14.26
C ALA A 121 -0.07 -36.42 13.77
N GLU A 122 -0.18 -36.89 12.53
CA GLU A 122 0.83 -37.73 11.88
C GLU A 122 2.18 -37.01 11.77
N SER A 123 2.16 -35.74 11.35
CA SER A 123 3.36 -34.92 11.24
C SER A 123 4.07 -34.77 12.59
N PHE A 124 3.32 -34.50 13.67
CA PHE A 124 3.90 -34.38 15.00
C PHE A 124 4.43 -35.72 15.54
N SER A 125 3.75 -36.84 15.30
CA SER A 125 4.28 -38.16 15.68
C SER A 125 5.59 -38.49 14.97
N GLN A 126 5.74 -38.11 13.70
CA GLN A 126 7.00 -38.28 12.98
C GLN A 126 8.12 -37.41 13.57
N HIS A 127 7.81 -36.18 13.96
CA HIS A 127 8.79 -35.30 14.61
C HIS A 127 9.16 -35.78 16.02
N GLU A 128 8.22 -36.34 16.79
CA GLU A 128 8.47 -36.93 18.11
C GLU A 128 9.46 -38.10 18.01
N GLU A 129 9.30 -38.99 17.04
CA GLU A 129 10.26 -40.09 16.80
C GLU A 129 11.63 -39.55 16.37
N LYS A 130 11.64 -38.55 15.48
CA LYS A 130 12.87 -37.98 14.92
C LYS A 130 13.67 -37.13 15.91
N TYR A 131 12.99 -36.45 16.82
CA TYR A 131 13.57 -35.51 17.79
C TYR A 131 13.29 -35.94 19.23
N LYS A 132 13.26 -37.25 19.48
CA LYS A 132 13.00 -37.86 20.80
C LYS A 132 13.89 -37.34 21.94
N ASP A 133 15.09 -36.86 21.60
CA ASP A 133 16.06 -36.30 22.57
C ASP A 133 15.82 -34.81 22.85
N ASP A 134 14.90 -34.15 22.14
CA ASP A 134 14.56 -32.71 22.23
C ASP A 134 13.03 -32.51 22.29
N MET A 135 12.40 -33.15 23.28
CA MET A 135 10.96 -33.07 23.49
C MET A 135 10.49 -31.65 23.84
N GLU A 136 11.36 -30.80 24.40
CA GLU A 136 11.06 -29.40 24.67
C GLU A 136 10.79 -28.63 23.36
N LYS A 137 11.59 -28.88 22.31
CA LYS A 137 11.35 -28.31 20.99
C LYS A 137 10.02 -28.76 20.40
N ILE A 138 9.66 -30.04 20.53
CA ILE A 138 8.35 -30.55 20.08
C ILE A 138 7.21 -29.85 20.82
N GLN A 139 7.31 -29.73 22.15
CA GLN A 139 6.30 -29.07 22.95
C GLN A 139 6.13 -27.61 22.53
N ARG A 140 7.23 -26.90 22.28
CA ARG A 140 7.21 -25.51 21.79
C ARG A 140 6.47 -25.38 20.45
N TRP A 141 6.63 -26.35 19.54
CA TRP A 141 5.88 -26.37 18.29
C TRP A 141 4.39 -26.64 18.49
N ARG A 142 4.04 -27.61 19.36
CA ARG A 142 2.63 -27.89 19.71
C ARG A 142 1.95 -26.68 20.32
N ASP A 143 2.62 -26.01 21.26
CA ASP A 143 2.11 -24.79 21.90
C ASP A 143 1.91 -23.67 20.88
N ALA A 144 2.84 -23.50 19.93
CA ALA A 144 2.70 -22.49 18.88
C ALA A 144 1.50 -22.77 17.96
N PHE A 145 1.24 -24.03 17.61
CA PHE A 145 0.04 -24.45 16.86
C PHE A 145 -1.24 -24.17 17.64
N ALA A 146 -1.28 -24.60 18.91
CA ALA A 146 -2.43 -24.42 19.79
C ALA A 146 -2.75 -22.93 20.01
N GLU A 147 -1.73 -22.08 20.16
CA GLU A 147 -1.90 -20.63 20.26
C GLU A 147 -2.39 -20.01 18.96
N SER A 148 -1.84 -20.43 17.81
CA SER A 148 -2.24 -19.90 16.50
C SER A 148 -3.68 -20.22 16.15
N GLY A 149 -4.14 -21.45 16.44
CA GLY A 149 -5.52 -21.87 16.21
C GLY A 149 -6.56 -21.18 17.13
N LYS A 150 -6.12 -20.43 18.16
CA LYS A 150 -7.00 -19.56 18.97
C LYS A 150 -7.17 -18.16 18.37
N ILE A 151 -6.30 -17.76 17.45
CA ILE A 151 -6.32 -16.43 16.84
C ILE A 151 -7.40 -16.41 15.77
N VAL A 152 -8.23 -15.37 15.77
CA VAL A 152 -9.21 -15.14 14.71
C VAL A 152 -8.46 -14.90 13.41
N GLY A 153 -8.85 -15.60 12.34
CA GLY A 153 -8.23 -15.44 11.04
C GLY A 153 -9.14 -15.89 9.91
N HIS A 154 -8.55 -16.07 8.73
CA HIS A 154 -9.29 -16.29 7.49
C HIS A 154 -9.40 -17.78 7.20
N HIS A 155 -10.59 -18.34 7.34
CA HIS A 155 -10.87 -19.70 6.90
C HIS A 155 -11.35 -19.68 5.46
N LEU A 156 -10.61 -20.30 4.53
CA LEU A 156 -10.87 -20.18 3.10
C LEU A 156 -12.30 -20.62 2.71
N GLN A 157 -12.84 -21.63 3.40
CA GLN A 157 -14.19 -22.14 3.16
C GLN A 157 -15.31 -21.13 3.48
N ASN A 158 -15.01 -20.08 4.25
CA ASN A 158 -15.98 -19.03 4.58
C ASN A 158 -16.08 -17.96 3.48
N TYR A 159 -15.25 -18.03 2.45
CA TYR A 159 -15.22 -17.08 1.34
C TYR A 159 -15.81 -17.69 0.07
N LYS A 160 -16.23 -16.82 -0.85
CA LYS A 160 -16.76 -17.26 -2.14
C LYS A 160 -15.70 -18.00 -2.97
N ASP A 161 -14.48 -17.48 -2.97
CA ASP A 161 -13.33 -18.00 -3.70
C ASP A 161 -12.02 -17.47 -3.09
N GLU A 162 -10.87 -17.95 -3.60
CA GLU A 162 -9.55 -17.50 -3.15
C GLU A 162 -9.33 -16.00 -3.31
N ALA A 163 -9.88 -15.40 -4.38
CA ALA A 163 -9.70 -13.98 -4.66
C ALA A 163 -10.43 -13.09 -3.65
N ASP A 164 -11.65 -13.48 -3.25
CA ASP A 164 -12.40 -12.80 -2.19
C ASP A 164 -11.67 -12.88 -0.84
N CYS A 165 -11.13 -14.05 -0.49
CA CYS A 165 -10.29 -14.22 0.71
C CYS A 165 -9.05 -13.29 0.66
N ILE A 166 -8.31 -13.29 -0.45
CA ILE A 166 -7.12 -12.45 -0.64
C ILE A 166 -7.49 -10.97 -0.49
N LYS A 167 -8.56 -10.51 -1.14
CA LYS A 167 -9.00 -9.13 -1.04
C LYS A 167 -9.27 -8.73 0.42
N LYS A 168 -9.94 -9.60 1.18
CA LYS A 168 -10.26 -9.34 2.59
C LYS A 168 -9.02 -9.28 3.48
N VAL A 169 -8.05 -10.18 3.25
CA VAL A 169 -6.75 -10.15 3.95
C VAL A 169 -6.01 -8.83 3.66
N VAL A 170 -5.96 -8.41 2.40
CA VAL A 170 -5.31 -7.15 2.00
C VAL A 170 -6.02 -5.95 2.64
N ASP A 171 -7.35 -5.89 2.56
CA ASP A 171 -8.14 -4.81 3.17
C ASP A 171 -7.94 -4.72 4.69
N GLU A 172 -7.87 -5.86 5.39
CA GLU A 172 -7.60 -5.91 6.84
C GLU A 172 -6.20 -5.40 7.20
N LEU A 173 -5.17 -5.91 6.52
CA LEU A 173 -3.79 -5.47 6.73
C LEU A 173 -3.61 -3.98 6.45
N MET A 174 -4.22 -3.50 5.37
CA MET A 174 -4.27 -2.07 5.06
C MET A 174 -4.92 -1.33 6.22
N SER A 175 -6.13 -1.71 6.65
CA SER A 175 -6.80 -1.05 7.79
C SER A 175 -5.91 -1.00 9.04
N LEU A 176 -5.24 -2.10 9.41
CA LEU A 176 -4.37 -2.18 10.58
C LEU A 176 -3.07 -1.38 10.46
N LEU A 177 -2.60 -1.15 9.23
CA LEU A 177 -1.51 -0.20 8.96
C LEU A 177 -1.95 1.24 9.20
N HIS A 178 -3.18 1.59 8.84
CA HIS A 178 -3.74 2.94 9.00
C HIS A 178 -4.23 3.23 10.44
N ILE A 179 -4.66 2.21 11.21
CA ILE A 179 -5.14 2.37 12.60
C ILE A 179 -4.00 2.69 13.60
N LYS A 180 -2.73 2.50 13.24
CA LYS A 180 -1.58 2.78 14.13
C LYS A 180 -0.71 3.97 13.70
N SER A 181 -1.19 4.84 12.80
CA SER A 181 -0.57 6.16 12.60
C SER A 181 -1.04 7.21 13.63
N ASP A 182 -1.47 6.77 14.81
CA ASP A 182 -1.76 7.63 15.96
C ASP A 182 -0.55 7.63 16.92
N ASP A 183 0.62 8.05 16.43
CA ASP A 183 1.59 8.88 17.15
C ASP A 183 2.69 9.35 16.17
N ASP A 184 2.29 10.13 15.16
CA ASP A 184 3.01 11.30 14.64
C ASP A 184 2.37 11.71 13.30
N GLY A 185 1.88 12.95 13.25
CA GLY A 185 1.49 13.60 12.01
C GLY A 185 0.09 13.25 11.53
N ASP A 186 -0.89 13.76 12.26
CA ASP A 186 -2.12 14.31 11.72
C ASP A 186 -1.95 14.92 10.30
N ARG A 187 -2.11 14.07 9.28
CA ARG A 187 -2.18 14.46 7.87
C ARG A 187 -3.30 13.67 7.22
N GLY A 188 -4.54 14.00 7.57
CA GLY A 188 -5.65 13.41 6.82
C GLY A 188 -7.05 13.54 7.40
N MET A 189 -7.40 14.56 8.19
CA MET A 189 -8.79 14.87 8.55
C MET A 189 -8.85 16.34 9.00
N ASP A 190 -9.64 17.25 8.45
CA ASP A 190 -10.77 17.22 7.54
C ASP A 190 -10.82 18.61 6.90
N ALA A 191 -11.14 18.71 5.62
CA ALA A 191 -11.61 19.99 5.10
C ALA A 191 -13.11 20.12 5.38
N GLU A 192 -13.62 21.33 5.59
CA GLU A 192 -15.07 21.57 5.54
C GLU A 192 -15.64 21.07 4.19
N SER A 193 -16.93 20.71 4.18
CA SER A 193 -17.60 20.20 2.97
C SER A 193 -17.29 21.09 1.77
N PRO A 194 -16.54 20.59 0.77
CA PRO A 194 -16.00 21.43 -0.29
C PRO A 194 -17.12 21.97 -1.16
N ILE A 195 -17.07 23.26 -1.46
CA ILE A 195 -18.00 23.90 -2.39
C ILE A 195 -17.39 23.92 -3.79
N LEU A 196 -18.24 23.75 -4.80
CA LEU A 196 -17.84 23.87 -6.20
C LEU A 196 -17.84 25.34 -6.62
N ILE A 197 -16.78 25.75 -7.32
CA ILE A 197 -16.57 27.08 -7.87
C ILE A 197 -16.12 26.96 -9.34
N ASP A 198 -15.96 28.08 -10.03
CA ASP A 198 -15.53 28.14 -11.44
C ASP A 198 -16.32 27.18 -12.34
N GLU A 199 -17.65 27.26 -12.28
CA GLU A 199 -18.57 26.41 -13.05
C GLU A 199 -18.37 24.90 -12.79
N GLY A 200 -17.93 24.54 -11.57
CA GLY A 200 -17.68 23.14 -11.20
C GLY A 200 -16.32 22.60 -11.64
N LYS A 201 -15.45 23.44 -12.22
CA LYS A 201 -14.09 23.04 -12.60
C LYS A 201 -13.10 23.14 -11.45
N MET A 202 -13.51 23.69 -10.31
CA MET A 202 -12.69 23.75 -9.12
C MET A 202 -13.56 23.57 -7.88
N SER A 203 -12.96 23.08 -6.81
CA SER A 203 -13.58 23.06 -5.50
C SER A 203 -12.71 23.80 -4.51
N PHE A 204 -13.37 24.42 -3.53
CA PHE A 204 -12.76 25.17 -2.46
C PHE A 204 -13.23 24.62 -1.12
N SER A 205 -12.31 24.49 -0.19
CA SER A 205 -12.59 24.19 1.21
C SER A 205 -11.56 24.87 2.10
N ARG A 206 -11.83 24.84 3.41
CA ARG A 206 -10.88 25.28 4.42
C ARG A 206 -10.41 24.08 5.22
N ASP A 207 -9.11 24.01 5.43
CA ASP A 207 -8.52 23.07 6.39
C ASP A 207 -9.05 23.38 7.79
N LYS A 208 -9.65 22.41 8.48
CA LYS A 208 -10.30 22.65 9.78
C LYS A 208 -9.33 23.07 10.87
N LYS A 209 -8.05 22.70 10.79
CA LYS A 209 -7.06 22.91 11.86
C LYS A 209 -6.38 24.26 11.75
N THR A 210 -5.93 24.58 10.55
CA THR A 210 -5.17 25.80 10.26
C THR A 210 -6.08 26.93 9.72
N GLY A 211 -7.29 26.60 9.27
CA GLY A 211 -8.20 27.53 8.60
C GLY A 211 -7.72 27.98 7.22
N LYS A 212 -6.63 27.39 6.71
CA LYS A 212 -5.99 27.72 5.44
C LYS A 212 -6.82 27.15 4.28
N LYS A 213 -6.69 27.80 3.13
CA LYS A 213 -7.46 27.48 1.93
C LYS A 213 -6.93 26.22 1.25
N CYS A 214 -7.83 25.30 0.94
CA CYS A 214 -7.59 24.11 0.12
C CYS A 214 -8.32 24.29 -1.22
N PHE A 215 -7.67 23.92 -2.32
CA PHE A 215 -8.30 23.95 -3.64
C PHE A 215 -8.08 22.63 -4.35
N MET A 216 -9.05 22.19 -5.13
CA MET A 216 -8.86 21.09 -6.07
C MET A 216 -9.38 21.49 -7.44
N ILE A 217 -8.52 21.40 -8.45
CA ILE A 217 -8.87 21.59 -9.85
C ILE A 217 -9.46 20.27 -10.34
N ALA A 218 -10.69 20.30 -10.86
CA ALA A 218 -11.35 19.15 -11.46
C ALA A 218 -10.59 18.69 -12.70
N ALA A 219 -10.75 17.43 -13.11
CA ALA A 219 -10.20 16.92 -14.36
C ALA A 219 -10.53 17.80 -15.58
N ARG A 220 -11.75 18.38 -15.61
CA ARG A 220 -12.21 19.34 -16.64
C ARG A 220 -11.51 20.71 -16.60
N GLY A 221 -10.87 21.05 -15.50
CA GLY A 221 -10.07 22.27 -15.34
C GLY A 221 -8.56 22.03 -15.51
N LEU A 222 -8.12 20.78 -15.72
CA LEU A 222 -6.73 20.44 -15.97
C LEU A 222 -6.38 20.63 -17.46
N ASP A 223 -5.12 20.94 -17.72
CA ASP A 223 -4.54 20.84 -19.05
C ASP A 223 -3.98 19.42 -19.22
N ILE A 224 -4.67 18.61 -20.02
CA ILE A 224 -4.37 17.20 -20.25
C ILE A 224 -4.11 17.01 -21.74
N GLU A 225 -2.93 16.50 -22.07
CA GLU A 225 -2.52 16.25 -23.45
C GLU A 225 -3.45 15.23 -24.13
N TRP A 226 -3.85 15.55 -25.36
CA TRP A 226 -4.83 14.77 -26.15
C TRP A 226 -6.22 14.61 -25.53
N SER A 227 -6.59 15.38 -24.51
CA SER A 227 -7.87 15.22 -23.79
C SER A 227 -9.13 15.48 -24.62
N ASN A 228 -8.98 16.15 -25.76
CA ASN A 228 -10.01 16.36 -26.77
C ASN A 228 -10.11 15.21 -27.79
N THR A 229 -9.29 14.17 -27.66
CA THR A 229 -9.24 13.02 -28.58
C THR A 229 -9.90 11.80 -27.91
N PRO A 230 -11.14 11.43 -28.32
CA PRO A 230 -11.92 10.39 -27.64
C PRO A 230 -11.33 8.98 -27.67
N ASP A 231 -10.37 8.73 -28.57
CA ASP A 231 -9.62 7.47 -28.64
C ASP A 231 -8.69 7.28 -27.44
N TYR A 232 -8.20 8.39 -26.87
CA TYR A 232 -7.22 8.37 -25.79
C TYR A 232 -7.86 8.66 -24.42
N TRP A 233 -8.86 9.52 -24.38
CA TRP A 233 -9.54 9.91 -23.14
C TRP A 233 -11.04 9.70 -23.23
N GLU A 234 -11.61 9.20 -22.15
CA GLU A 234 -13.05 9.10 -21.92
C GLU A 234 -13.44 10.04 -20.79
N TRP A 235 -14.53 10.75 -20.96
CA TRP A 235 -15.09 11.60 -19.91
C TRP A 235 -16.38 10.99 -19.41
N LEU A 236 -16.43 10.72 -18.10
CA LEU A 236 -17.50 9.92 -17.52
C LEU A 236 -17.95 10.51 -16.18
N PRO A 237 -19.26 10.42 -15.85
CA PRO A 237 -19.70 10.64 -14.49
C PRO A 237 -19.15 9.53 -13.58
N HIS A 238 -18.87 9.87 -12.33
CA HIS A 238 -18.42 8.90 -11.34
C HIS A 238 -19.14 9.17 -10.01
N SER A 239 -19.80 8.16 -9.44
CA SER A 239 -20.70 8.29 -8.26
C SER A 239 -20.03 8.95 -7.06
N ASP A 240 -18.78 8.55 -6.79
CA ASP A 240 -18.03 9.02 -5.62
C ASP A 240 -17.19 10.26 -5.95
N SER A 241 -17.39 10.87 -7.12
CA SER A 241 -16.62 12.05 -7.52
C SER A 241 -17.19 13.33 -6.93
N ARG A 242 -16.31 14.23 -6.47
CA ARG A 242 -16.67 15.61 -6.09
C ARG A 242 -17.17 16.42 -7.29
N PHE A 243 -16.73 16.07 -8.51
CA PHE A 243 -17.02 16.78 -9.75
C PHE A 243 -17.93 15.95 -10.66
N GLY A 244 -18.68 16.63 -11.54
CA GLY A 244 -19.65 15.98 -12.43
C GLY A 244 -19.05 14.97 -13.39
N GLU A 245 -17.79 15.15 -13.80
CA GLU A 245 -17.07 14.22 -14.68
C GLU A 245 -15.61 14.04 -14.21
N VAL A 246 -15.07 12.87 -14.53
CA VAL A 246 -13.65 12.50 -14.37
C VAL A 246 -13.04 12.16 -15.73
N ALA A 247 -11.71 12.24 -15.84
CA ALA A 247 -10.98 11.88 -17.06
C ALA A 247 -10.42 10.47 -16.94
N LYS A 248 -10.89 9.56 -17.77
CA LYS A 248 -10.40 8.18 -17.84
C LYS A 248 -9.46 8.04 -19.04
N LEU A 249 -8.24 7.62 -18.78
CA LEU A 249 -7.24 7.32 -19.79
C LEU A 249 -7.51 5.94 -20.40
N LYS A 250 -7.90 5.90 -21.68
CA LYS A 250 -8.07 4.66 -22.44
C LYS A 250 -6.71 4.08 -22.81
N TRP A 251 -5.95 4.83 -23.61
CA TRP A 251 -4.54 4.55 -23.85
C TRP A 251 -3.81 5.80 -24.38
N VAL A 252 -2.52 5.97 -24.08
CA VAL A 252 -1.59 6.91 -24.76
C VAL A 252 -0.16 6.36 -24.76
N CYS A 253 0.69 6.82 -25.69
CA CYS A 253 2.15 6.63 -25.60
C CYS A 253 2.87 7.80 -24.92
N TRP A 254 2.20 8.95 -24.80
CA TRP A 254 2.70 10.18 -24.18
C TRP A 254 1.65 10.69 -23.18
N LEU A 255 2.02 10.82 -21.91
CA LEU A 255 1.17 11.39 -20.87
C LEU A 255 1.74 12.72 -20.35
N ASP A 256 0.91 13.76 -20.32
CA ASP A 256 1.21 15.05 -19.68
C ASP A 256 -0.10 15.61 -19.09
N ILE A 257 -0.12 15.80 -17.77
CA ILE A 257 -1.26 16.32 -17.00
C ILE A 257 -0.76 17.50 -16.16
N ARG A 258 -1.42 18.65 -16.28
CA ARG A 258 -1.05 19.89 -15.59
C ARG A 258 -2.23 20.50 -14.86
N GLY A 259 -2.02 20.79 -13.58
CA GLY A 259 -2.90 21.60 -12.76
C GLY A 259 -2.26 22.95 -12.49
N LYS A 260 -2.92 24.02 -12.94
CA LYS A 260 -2.43 25.40 -12.79
C LYS A 260 -3.31 26.21 -11.86
N ILE A 261 -2.72 26.87 -10.86
CA ILE A 261 -3.45 27.71 -9.90
C ILE A 261 -2.74 29.03 -9.64
N GLU A 262 -3.52 30.12 -9.58
CA GLU A 262 -3.00 31.44 -9.26
C GLU A 262 -2.63 31.54 -7.76
N THR A 263 -1.42 32.00 -7.45
CA THR A 263 -0.92 32.11 -6.07
C THR A 263 -1.75 33.03 -5.18
N ARG A 264 -2.39 34.05 -5.78
CA ARG A 264 -3.32 34.98 -5.09
C ARG A 264 -4.55 34.28 -4.50
N ARG A 265 -4.93 33.11 -5.02
CA ARG A 265 -6.06 32.32 -4.50
C ARG A 265 -5.66 31.59 -3.20
N LEU A 266 -4.38 31.23 -3.09
CA LEU A 266 -3.82 30.47 -1.98
C LEU A 266 -3.60 31.34 -0.73
N SER A 267 -3.36 30.67 0.40
CA SER A 267 -3.06 31.36 1.66
C SER A 267 -1.60 31.83 1.67
N LYS A 268 -1.37 33.09 2.04
CA LYS A 268 -0.01 33.64 2.21
C LYS A 268 0.74 32.95 3.35
N ARG A 269 2.08 32.99 3.30
CA ARG A 269 3.00 32.35 4.26
C ARG A 269 2.59 30.92 4.60
N THR A 270 2.38 30.10 3.57
CA THR A 270 1.86 28.74 3.73
C THR A 270 2.60 27.80 2.81
N LYS A 271 3.06 26.66 3.35
CA LYS A 271 3.59 25.57 2.55
C LYS A 271 2.41 24.79 1.97
N TYR A 272 2.45 24.53 0.68
CA TYR A 272 1.44 23.79 -0.05
C TYR A 272 2.04 22.56 -0.69
N VAL A 273 1.27 21.48 -0.70
CA VAL A 273 1.58 20.24 -1.40
C VAL A 273 0.53 20.03 -2.50
N ALA A 274 0.99 19.67 -3.69
CA ALA A 274 0.11 19.31 -4.80
C ALA A 274 -0.03 17.78 -4.87
N TYR A 275 -1.26 17.31 -5.02
CA TYR A 275 -1.60 15.90 -5.13
C TYR A 275 -2.44 15.63 -6.36
N LEU A 276 -2.08 14.63 -7.15
CA LEU A 276 -3.00 14.05 -8.13
C LEU A 276 -3.99 13.16 -7.39
N VAL A 277 -5.30 13.34 -7.59
CA VAL A 277 -6.35 12.49 -7.02
C VAL A 277 -6.96 11.63 -8.12
N PHE A 278 -6.94 10.31 -7.94
CA PHE A 278 -7.21 9.37 -9.02
C PHE A 278 -7.71 7.99 -8.53
N LYS A 279 -8.16 7.17 -9.46
CA LYS A 279 -8.42 5.72 -9.33
C LYS A 279 -7.74 4.98 -10.46
N LEU A 280 -7.56 3.66 -10.31
CA LEU A 280 -6.99 2.79 -11.32
C LEU A 280 -8.01 1.71 -11.72
N GLU A 281 -8.11 1.42 -13.01
CA GLU A 281 -8.83 0.26 -13.52
C GLU A 281 -7.99 -1.02 -13.42
N ASP A 282 -8.64 -2.18 -13.43
CA ASP A 282 -7.96 -3.49 -13.42
C ASP A 282 -6.97 -3.68 -14.58
N LYS A 283 -7.21 -2.99 -15.71
CA LYS A 283 -6.36 -2.99 -16.91
C LYS A 283 -5.28 -1.90 -16.90
N PHE A 284 -5.01 -1.27 -15.75
CA PHE A 284 -3.98 -0.25 -15.63
C PHE A 284 -2.58 -0.78 -16.00
N HIS A 285 -1.83 -0.02 -16.80
CA HIS A 285 -0.50 -0.42 -17.27
C HIS A 285 0.33 0.80 -17.73
N GLY A 286 1.66 0.66 -17.73
CA GLY A 286 2.59 1.59 -18.39
C GLY A 286 2.84 2.91 -17.65
N LEU A 287 2.34 3.03 -16.43
CA LEU A 287 2.44 4.22 -15.57
C LEU A 287 2.99 3.88 -14.18
N GLU A 288 3.70 2.77 -14.02
CA GLU A 288 4.25 2.33 -12.73
C GLU A 288 5.18 3.39 -12.13
N THR A 289 5.94 4.06 -13.00
CA THR A 289 6.85 5.14 -12.65
C THR A 289 6.57 6.33 -13.54
N VAL A 290 6.40 7.52 -12.98
CA VAL A 290 6.19 8.78 -13.73
C VAL A 290 7.00 9.91 -13.09
N ASN A 291 7.17 11.00 -13.82
CA ASN A 291 7.84 12.19 -13.29
C ASN A 291 6.81 13.23 -12.84
N ALA A 292 7.05 13.85 -11.69
CA ALA A 292 6.22 14.92 -11.16
C ALA A 292 7.07 16.13 -10.79
N VAL A 293 6.53 17.32 -11.02
CA VAL A 293 7.19 18.58 -10.64
C VAL A 293 6.14 19.62 -10.28
N VAL A 294 6.44 20.42 -9.27
CA VAL A 294 5.70 21.64 -8.95
C VAL A 294 6.64 22.82 -9.11
N ARG A 295 6.20 23.85 -9.82
CA ARG A 295 7.00 25.06 -10.07
C ARG A 295 6.13 26.31 -10.07
N PHE A 296 6.75 27.45 -9.82
CA PHE A 296 6.18 28.73 -10.22
C PHE A 296 6.46 28.95 -11.71
N VAL A 297 5.43 29.33 -12.46
CA VAL A 297 5.51 29.43 -13.92
C VAL A 297 6.53 30.47 -14.36
N ASP A 298 6.63 31.58 -13.63
CA ASP A 298 7.47 32.72 -13.99
C ASP A 298 8.93 32.57 -13.52
N SER A 299 9.21 31.66 -12.59
CA SER A 299 10.56 31.49 -12.01
C SER A 299 11.37 30.33 -12.62
N MET A 300 10.71 29.41 -13.30
CA MET A 300 11.36 28.20 -13.82
C MET A 300 10.79 27.82 -15.19
N SER A 301 11.66 27.68 -16.17
CA SER A 301 11.26 27.24 -17.51
C SER A 301 10.81 25.77 -17.51
N VAL A 302 10.05 25.37 -18.54
CA VAL A 302 9.58 23.98 -18.71
C VAL A 302 10.75 22.99 -18.76
N LYS A 303 11.85 23.35 -19.45
CA LYS A 303 13.05 22.49 -19.58
C LYS A 303 13.75 22.29 -18.24
N GLU A 304 13.86 23.34 -17.43
CA GLU A 304 14.46 23.24 -16.09
C GLU A 304 13.58 22.42 -15.15
N ALA A 305 12.26 22.57 -15.26
CA ALA A 305 11.30 21.78 -14.50
C ALA A 305 11.39 20.29 -14.83
N GLU A 306 11.60 19.94 -16.10
CA GLU A 306 11.81 18.56 -16.54
C GLU A 306 13.07 17.94 -15.93
N GLN A 307 14.15 18.71 -15.80
CA GLN A 307 15.39 18.25 -15.18
C GLN A 307 15.28 18.07 -13.66
N ARG A 308 14.38 18.82 -13.01
CA ARG A 308 14.16 18.78 -11.56
C ARG A 308 12.98 17.89 -11.15
N ALA A 309 12.33 17.26 -12.11
CA ALA A 309 11.18 16.42 -11.83
C ALA A 309 11.58 15.23 -10.95
N SER A 310 10.78 14.97 -9.94
CA SER A 310 10.95 13.83 -9.05
C SER A 310 10.25 12.62 -9.63
N VAL A 311 10.88 11.46 -9.48
CA VAL A 311 10.27 10.20 -9.84
C VAL A 311 9.23 9.83 -8.78
N VAL A 312 8.00 9.56 -9.20
CA VAL A 312 6.88 9.12 -8.35
C VAL A 312 6.25 7.87 -8.94
N HIS A 313 5.55 7.10 -8.11
CA HIS A 313 5.06 5.78 -8.49
C HIS A 313 3.56 5.67 -8.29
N PHE A 314 2.84 5.19 -9.31
CA PHE A 314 1.43 4.81 -9.16
C PHE A 314 1.27 3.43 -8.51
N ALA A 315 2.29 2.58 -8.61
CA ALA A 315 2.35 1.25 -7.99
C ALA A 315 3.82 0.79 -7.90
N GLY A 316 4.14 -0.11 -6.96
CA GLY A 316 5.45 -0.77 -6.90
C GLY A 316 6.41 -0.23 -5.82
N ARG A 317 7.74 -0.31 -6.07
CA ARG A 317 8.78 0.02 -5.08
C ARG A 317 9.15 1.52 -5.13
N GLY A 318 8.83 2.24 -4.07
CA GLY A 318 9.27 3.62 -3.79
C GLY A 318 9.30 3.87 -2.27
N SER A 319 9.84 5.01 -1.83
CA SER A 319 9.66 5.43 -0.43
C SER A 319 8.18 5.77 -0.18
N ARG A 320 7.71 5.68 1.06
CA ARG A 320 6.29 5.97 1.43
C ARG A 320 5.79 7.32 0.92
N GLU A 321 6.69 8.31 0.75
CA GLU A 321 6.37 9.65 0.24
C GLU A 321 6.14 9.72 -1.27
N THR A 322 6.60 8.71 -2.01
CA THR A 322 6.54 8.62 -3.49
C THR A 322 5.45 7.68 -4.00
N LEU A 323 4.76 6.99 -3.08
CA LEU A 323 3.67 6.06 -3.37
C LEU A 323 2.31 6.72 -3.12
N PRO A 324 1.24 6.23 -3.76
CA PRO A 324 -0.09 6.78 -3.56
C PRO A 324 -0.64 6.40 -2.19
N PHE A 325 -1.47 7.27 -1.64
CA PHE A 325 -2.22 7.06 -0.41
C PHE A 325 -3.71 6.90 -0.70
N ARG A 326 -4.39 5.97 -0.03
CA ARG A 326 -5.83 5.79 -0.17
C ARG A 326 -6.60 6.69 0.78
N ARG A 327 -7.44 7.56 0.24
CA ARG A 327 -8.30 8.50 0.97
C ARG A 327 -9.52 7.78 1.55
N GLY A 328 -10.10 8.36 2.60
CA GLY A 328 -11.35 7.86 3.21
C GLY A 328 -12.57 7.94 2.29
N ASP A 329 -12.52 8.76 1.25
CA ASP A 329 -13.56 8.87 0.21
C ASP A 329 -13.42 7.79 -0.91
N GLY A 330 -12.46 6.88 -0.77
CA GLY A 330 -12.23 5.78 -1.71
C GLY A 330 -11.36 6.13 -2.93
N TRP A 331 -10.93 7.39 -3.08
CA TRP A 331 -9.94 7.80 -4.08
C TRP A 331 -8.51 7.55 -3.60
N MET A 332 -7.55 7.56 -4.52
CA MET A 332 -6.12 7.59 -4.20
C MET A 332 -5.57 8.99 -4.43
N GLU A 333 -4.51 9.35 -3.71
CA GLU A 333 -3.75 10.57 -3.95
C GLU A 333 -2.26 10.29 -4.08
N LEU A 334 -1.60 10.97 -5.03
CA LEU A 334 -0.17 10.86 -5.28
C LEU A 334 0.47 12.25 -5.15
N LYS A 335 1.46 12.38 -4.26
CA LYS A 335 2.19 13.64 -4.07
C LYS A 335 2.98 13.96 -5.34
N MET A 336 2.74 15.15 -5.90
CA MET A 336 3.43 15.66 -7.10
C MET A 336 4.60 16.57 -6.76
N GLY A 337 4.59 17.16 -5.57
CA GLY A 337 5.62 18.08 -5.08
C GLY A 337 5.03 19.10 -4.11
N ASP A 338 5.90 19.98 -3.60
CA ASP A 338 5.51 21.05 -2.67
C ASP A 338 6.18 22.38 -3.02
N PHE A 339 5.60 23.46 -2.51
CA PHE A 339 6.07 24.83 -2.68
C PHE A 339 5.65 25.70 -1.51
N PHE A 340 6.34 26.82 -1.31
CA PHE A 340 5.98 27.80 -0.28
C PHE A 340 5.37 29.04 -0.92
N ASN A 341 4.10 29.31 -0.61
CA ASN A 341 3.41 30.52 -1.06
C ASN A 341 3.64 31.64 -0.04
N ASP A 342 4.57 32.55 -0.31
CA ASP A 342 4.91 33.63 0.63
C ASP A 342 3.94 34.80 0.51
N ALA A 343 4.08 35.63 -0.53
CA ALA A 343 3.30 36.85 -0.72
C ALA A 343 1.99 36.62 -1.50
N GLY A 344 1.87 35.52 -2.25
CA GLY A 344 0.72 35.25 -3.11
C GLY A 344 0.69 36.11 -4.38
N GLU A 345 1.86 36.58 -4.82
CA GLU A 345 2.06 37.46 -5.98
C GLU A 345 3.06 36.87 -6.98
N ASP A 346 3.49 35.63 -6.76
CA ASP A 346 4.48 34.90 -7.58
C ASP A 346 3.87 34.32 -8.87
N GLY A 347 2.81 34.94 -9.37
CA GLY A 347 2.06 34.50 -10.56
C GLY A 347 1.31 33.20 -10.32
N ASP A 348 1.59 32.21 -11.18
CA ASP A 348 0.91 30.92 -11.19
C ASP A 348 1.83 29.79 -10.73
N VAL A 349 1.24 28.81 -10.05
CA VAL A 349 1.89 27.54 -9.74
C VAL A 349 1.35 26.47 -10.67
N ASP A 350 2.28 25.70 -11.24
CA ASP A 350 2.04 24.60 -12.17
C ASP A 350 2.49 23.29 -11.51
N ALA A 351 1.54 22.40 -11.29
CA ALA A 351 1.78 21.03 -10.85
C ALA A 351 1.63 20.10 -12.05
N ARG A 352 2.74 19.51 -12.50
CA ARG A 352 2.81 18.70 -13.72
C ARG A 352 3.17 17.25 -13.39
N LEU A 353 2.40 16.32 -13.94
CA LEU A 353 2.69 14.89 -13.97
C LEU A 353 2.94 14.47 -15.41
N MET A 354 4.04 13.78 -15.68
CA MET A 354 4.43 13.45 -17.04
C MET A 354 5.12 12.10 -17.17
N GLU A 355 4.80 11.41 -18.25
CA GLU A 355 5.53 10.24 -18.76
C GLU A 355 5.57 10.37 -20.29
N THR A 356 6.64 10.98 -20.77
CA THR A 356 6.81 11.35 -22.19
C THR A 356 8.02 10.67 -22.83
N GLN A 357 8.84 9.99 -22.04
CA GLN A 357 10.11 9.42 -22.48
C GLN A 357 9.96 7.97 -22.92
N ARG A 358 9.16 7.17 -22.22
CA ARG A 358 8.92 5.77 -22.59
C ARG A 358 7.71 5.72 -23.50
N LEU A 359 7.87 5.49 -24.79
CA LEU A 359 6.77 5.48 -25.76
C LEU A 359 5.89 4.20 -25.69
N GLU A 360 5.93 3.50 -24.56
CA GLU A 360 5.08 2.33 -24.30
C GLU A 360 3.65 2.76 -24.06
N ALA A 361 2.71 1.85 -24.36
CA ALA A 361 1.30 2.05 -24.13
C ALA A 361 0.96 2.16 -22.65
N LYS A 362 0.10 3.13 -22.33
CA LYS A 362 -0.30 3.48 -20.98
C LYS A 362 -1.79 3.65 -20.90
N GLY A 363 -2.47 3.06 -19.93
CA GLY A 363 -3.92 3.14 -19.83
C GLY A 363 -4.45 2.83 -18.44
N GLY A 364 -5.76 3.04 -18.25
CA GLY A 364 -6.49 2.65 -17.03
C GLY A 364 -6.38 3.63 -15.86
N LEU A 365 -5.84 4.84 -16.06
CA LEU A 365 -5.84 5.92 -15.06
C LEU A 365 -7.16 6.68 -15.09
N ILE A 366 -7.81 6.88 -13.95
CA ILE A 366 -9.02 7.71 -13.81
C ILE A 366 -8.69 8.91 -12.93
N VAL A 367 -8.62 10.10 -13.52
CA VAL A 367 -8.25 11.35 -12.84
C VAL A 367 -9.50 12.08 -12.38
N GLN A 368 -9.57 12.35 -11.07
CA GLN A 368 -10.57 13.25 -10.51
C GLN A 368 -10.12 14.71 -10.59
N GLY A 369 -8.83 14.97 -10.33
CA GLY A 369 -8.28 16.32 -10.31
C GLY A 369 -6.91 16.44 -9.65
N VAL A 370 -6.44 17.67 -9.51
CA VAL A 370 -5.21 18.03 -8.76
C VAL A 370 -5.58 18.89 -7.56
N GLU A 371 -5.23 18.45 -6.35
CA GLU A 371 -5.53 19.11 -5.08
C GLU A 371 -4.28 19.81 -4.51
N PHE A 372 -4.44 21.08 -4.13
CA PHE A 372 -3.45 21.92 -3.46
C PHE A 372 -3.85 22.07 -2.00
N ARG A 373 -3.12 21.39 -1.11
CA ARG A 373 -3.42 21.32 0.33
C ARG A 373 -2.31 21.99 1.14
N PRO A 374 -2.63 22.80 2.16
CA PRO A 374 -1.64 23.32 3.10
C PRO A 374 -1.03 22.16 3.92
N GLU A 375 0.27 22.26 4.22
CA GLU A 375 1.02 21.36 5.13
C GLU A 375 1.20 21.98 6.51
#